data_AF-A0A949KLE4-F1
#
_entry.id   AF-A0A949KLE4-F1
#
_cell.length_a   1.000
_cell.length_b   1.000
_cell.length_c   1.000
_cell.angle_alpha   90.00
_cell.angle_beta   90.00
_cell.angle_gamma   90.00
#
_symmetry.space_group_name_H-M   'P 1'
#
loop_
_entity.id
_entity.type
_entity.pdbx_description
1 polymer ?
#
loop_
_entity_poly.entity_id
_entity_poly.type
_entity_poly.pdbx_seq_one_letter_code
_entity_poly.pdbx_strand_id
1 'polypeptide(L)'
;MRFNQDLPPPSGYAPGGGELRWKKLAESLGDCRNVLISGIGETPRAVLTGYGVEPLEVSGFIEEALRAIYAGDDLSALRIRKGKACCAEKMGMGGGMGCM
;
A
#
# COMPACT_ATOMS: atom_id res chain seq x y z
N MET A 1 -7.38 -36.60 -12.39
CA MET A 1 -6.33 -35.58 -12.22
C MET A 1 -6.73 -34.66 -11.07
N ARG A 2 -6.26 -34.94 -9.85
CA ARG A 2 -6.45 -34.05 -8.70
C ARG A 2 -5.27 -33.08 -8.69
N PHE A 3 -5.55 -31.81 -8.90
CA PHE A 3 -4.57 -30.75 -8.72
C PHE A 3 -4.10 -30.77 -7.27
N ASN A 4 -2.79 -30.78 -7.14
CA ASN A 4 -2.02 -30.75 -5.91
C ASN A 4 -2.35 -29.46 -5.11
N GLN A 5 -3.44 -29.44 -4.35
CA GLN A 5 -3.87 -28.28 -3.54
C GLN A 5 -3.41 -28.36 -2.07
N ASP A 6 -2.74 -29.44 -1.67
CA ASP A 6 -2.28 -29.66 -0.29
C ASP A 6 -0.75 -29.55 -0.12
N LEU A 7 -0.01 -29.07 -1.12
CA LEU A 7 1.44 -28.89 -0.98
C LEU A 7 1.72 -27.61 -0.16
N PRO A 8 2.36 -27.70 1.02
CA PRO A 8 2.74 -26.51 1.76
C PRO A 8 3.67 -25.64 0.90
N PRO A 9 3.58 -24.30 1.01
CA PRO A 9 4.48 -23.40 0.29
C PRO A 9 5.94 -23.79 0.60
N PRO A 10 6.88 -23.61 -0.35
CA PRO A 10 8.27 -23.98 -0.15
C PRO A 10 8.78 -23.41 1.17
N SER A 11 9.38 -24.29 1.98
CA SER A 11 9.67 -24.16 3.42
C SER A 11 10.67 -23.07 3.82
N GLY A 12 10.87 -22.04 2.98
CA GLY A 12 11.81 -20.95 3.20
C GLY A 12 11.19 -19.58 3.48
N TYR A 13 9.88 -19.40 3.31
CA TYR A 13 9.24 -18.08 3.52
C TYR A 13 8.21 -18.14 4.64
N ALA A 14 8.48 -17.39 5.71
CA ALA A 14 7.48 -17.13 6.73
C ALA A 14 6.29 -16.37 6.11
N PRO A 15 5.05 -16.64 6.53
CA PRO A 15 3.91 -15.82 6.13
C PRO A 15 4.21 -14.36 6.45
N GLY A 16 3.75 -13.45 5.58
CA GLY A 16 3.91 -12.02 5.83
C GLY A 16 3.40 -11.67 7.23
N GLY A 17 4.15 -10.87 7.98
CA GLY A 17 3.88 -10.56 9.40
C GLY A 17 2.58 -9.78 9.68
N GLY A 18 1.66 -9.72 8.71
CA GLY A 18 0.31 -9.17 8.83
C GLY A 18 0.29 -7.74 9.39
N GLU A 19 -0.71 -7.48 10.22
CA GLU A 19 -0.88 -6.23 10.96
C GLU A 19 0.31 -5.92 11.87
N LEU A 20 0.92 -6.95 12.49
CA LEU A 20 2.00 -6.79 13.46
C LEU A 20 3.24 -6.14 12.83
N ARG A 21 3.51 -6.44 11.56
CA ARG A 21 4.57 -5.78 10.79
C ARG A 21 4.31 -4.28 10.61
N TRP A 22 3.06 -3.89 10.36
CA TRP A 22 2.67 -2.49 10.18
C TRP A 22 2.69 -1.71 11.49
N LYS A 23 2.36 -2.34 12.62
CA LYS A 23 2.48 -1.70 13.95
C LYS A 23 3.92 -1.33 14.26
N LYS A 24 4.86 -2.26 14.08
CA LYS A 24 6.29 -1.98 14.26
C LYS A 24 6.81 -0.87 13.35
N LEU A 25 6.33 -0.83 12.10
CA LEU A 25 6.67 0.25 11.18
C LEU A 25 6.11 1.60 11.68
N ALA A 26 4.85 1.61 12.13
CA ALA A 26 4.21 2.81 12.64
C ALA A 26 4.94 3.37 13.88
N GLU A 27 5.37 2.49 14.79
CA GLU A 27 6.18 2.87 15.95
C GLU A 27 7.50 3.55 15.53
N SER A 28 8.16 3.04 14.48
CA SER A 28 9.40 3.65 13.97
C SER A 28 9.19 4.99 13.25
N LEU A 29 7.96 5.29 12.84
CA LEU A 29 7.58 6.52 12.15
C LEU A 29 6.79 7.48 13.05
N GLY A 30 6.73 7.22 14.37
CA GLY A 30 5.86 7.96 15.29
C GLY A 30 6.22 9.45 15.47
N ASP A 31 7.40 9.87 15.02
CA ASP A 31 7.84 11.28 14.98
C ASP A 31 7.50 11.97 13.65
N CYS A 32 6.98 11.24 12.67
CA CYS A 32 6.64 11.74 11.35
C CYS A 32 5.13 12.02 11.23
N ARG A 33 4.78 13.21 10.71
CA ARG A 33 3.38 13.59 10.48
C ARG A 33 2.73 12.83 9.31
N ASN A 34 3.46 12.70 8.20
CA ASN A 34 2.98 12.11 6.97
C ASN A 34 4.01 11.09 6.44
N VAL A 35 3.54 10.03 5.79
CA VAL A 35 4.39 9.12 5.00
C VAL A 35 3.97 9.13 3.53
N LEU A 36 4.91 9.39 2.64
CA LEU A 36 4.69 9.44 1.19
C LEU A 36 4.88 8.04 0.60
N ILE A 37 3.88 7.55 -0.12
CA ILE A 37 3.82 6.16 -0.61
C ILE A 37 3.19 6.10 -2.00
N SER A 38 3.55 5.09 -2.79
CA SER A 38 2.94 4.86 -4.12
C SER A 38 1.62 4.08 -4.09
N GLY A 39 1.23 3.56 -2.94
CA GLY A 39 -0.01 2.79 -2.79
C GLY A 39 -0.09 2.11 -1.44
N ILE A 40 -1.30 1.94 -0.92
CA ILE A 40 -1.53 1.31 0.39
C ILE A 40 -2.86 0.56 0.41
N GLY A 41 -2.84 -0.63 1.02
CA GLY A 41 -4.04 -1.40 1.31
C GLY A 41 -4.80 -0.87 2.54
N GLU A 42 -6.01 -1.38 2.77
CA GLU A 42 -6.86 -0.91 3.88
C GLU A 42 -6.25 -1.17 5.27
N THR A 43 -5.74 -2.38 5.50
CA THR A 43 -5.12 -2.76 6.78
C THR A 43 -3.92 -1.86 7.15
N PRO A 44 -2.88 -1.71 6.31
CA PRO A 44 -1.78 -0.80 6.64
C PRO A 44 -2.22 0.65 6.81
N ARG A 45 -3.22 1.11 6.05
CA ARG A 45 -3.75 2.47 6.18
C ARG A 45 -4.36 2.69 7.57
N ALA A 46 -5.22 1.76 8.00
CA ALA A 46 -5.84 1.82 9.31
C ALA A 46 -4.81 1.80 10.45
N VAL A 47 -3.77 0.97 10.33
CA VAL A 47 -2.70 0.91 11.34
C VAL A 47 -1.93 2.23 11.40
N LEU A 48 -1.43 2.75 10.27
CA LEU A 48 -0.61 3.96 10.27
C LEU A 48 -1.39 5.18 10.77
N THR A 49 -2.61 5.39 10.26
CA THR A 49 -3.46 6.51 10.72
C THR A 49 -3.81 6.38 12.21
N GLY A 50 -4.01 5.15 12.71
CA GLY A 50 -4.24 4.91 14.15
C GLY A 50 -3.06 5.27 15.05
N TYR A 51 -1.84 5.29 14.50
CA TYR A 51 -0.62 5.75 15.17
C TYR A 51 -0.30 7.23 14.93
N GLY A 52 -1.18 7.97 14.24
CA GLY A 52 -0.99 9.39 13.94
C GLY A 52 -0.08 9.67 12.74
N VAL A 53 0.29 8.63 11.97
CA VAL A 53 1.10 8.76 10.75
C VAL A 53 0.18 8.72 9.54
N GLU A 54 -0.02 9.85 8.87
CA GLU A 54 -0.97 9.92 7.74
C GLU A 54 -0.33 9.43 6.43
N PRO A 55 -0.86 8.36 5.79
CA PRO A 55 -0.34 7.88 4.50
C PRO A 55 -0.86 8.72 3.34
N LEU A 56 0.06 9.34 2.61
CA LEU A 56 -0.22 10.13 1.42
C LEU A 56 0.21 9.37 0.16
N GLU A 57 -0.79 8.91 -0.60
CA GLU A 57 -0.57 8.29 -1.91
C GLU A 57 -0.19 9.34 -2.94
N VAL A 58 1.08 9.34 -3.35
CA VAL A 58 1.66 10.26 -4.32
C VAL A 58 2.33 9.54 -5.48
N SER A 59 2.26 10.16 -6.65
CA SER A 59 3.01 9.79 -7.86
C SER A 59 3.81 10.98 -8.36
N GLY A 60 4.90 10.71 -9.08
CA GLY A 60 5.78 11.75 -9.62
C GLY A 60 7.06 11.92 -8.82
N PHE A 61 7.67 13.11 -8.90
CA PHE A 61 8.93 13.42 -8.24
C PHE A 61 8.71 13.80 -6.77
N ILE A 62 9.55 13.26 -5.89
CA ILE A 62 9.42 13.51 -4.45
C ILE A 62 9.70 14.98 -4.10
N GLU A 63 10.54 15.66 -4.86
CA GLU A 63 10.85 17.08 -4.69
C GLU A 63 9.64 17.98 -4.90
N GLU A 64 8.73 17.60 -5.80
CA GLU A 64 7.46 18.33 -6.05
C GLU A 64 6.49 18.09 -4.89
N ALA A 65 6.38 16.84 -4.43
CA ALA A 65 5.55 16.48 -3.28
C ALA A 65 5.99 17.20 -2.01
N LEU A 66 7.30 17.24 -1.73
CA LEU A 66 7.83 17.93 -0.57
C LEU A 66 7.58 19.43 -0.65
N ARG A 67 7.79 20.07 -1.82
CA ARG A 67 7.48 21.50 -1.99
C ARG A 67 6.02 21.79 -1.65
N ALA A 68 5.09 21.03 -2.19
CA ALA A 68 3.67 21.23 -1.91
C ALA A 68 3.33 21.00 -0.43
N ILE A 69 3.87 19.96 0.21
CA ILE A 69 3.65 19.69 1.64
C ILE A 69 4.17 20.83 2.52
N TYR A 70 5.38 21.32 2.25
CA TYR A 70 5.99 22.38 3.06
C TYR A 70 5.38 23.76 2.80
N ALA A 71 4.90 24.01 1.57
CA ALA A 71 4.17 25.24 1.23
C ALA A 71 2.72 25.24 1.76
N GLY A 72 2.18 24.07 2.12
CA GLY A 72 0.76 23.92 2.46
C GLY A 72 -0.16 23.94 1.23
N ASP A 73 0.40 23.65 0.05
CA ASP A 73 -0.32 23.63 -1.23
C ASP A 73 -1.13 22.34 -1.41
N ASP A 74 -2.03 22.37 -2.39
CA ASP A 74 -2.85 21.22 -2.75
C ASP A 74 -2.03 20.12 -3.44
N LEU A 75 -2.08 18.90 -2.87
CA LEU A 75 -1.40 17.72 -3.41
C LEU A 75 -2.14 17.05 -4.57
N SER A 76 -3.30 17.57 -4.99
CA SER A 76 -4.15 16.92 -5.99
C SER A 76 -3.47 16.62 -7.33
N ALA A 77 -2.48 17.43 -7.73
CA ALA A 77 -1.69 17.18 -8.94
C ALA A 77 -0.80 15.91 -8.83
N LEU A 78 -0.40 15.56 -7.61
CA LEU A 78 0.49 14.43 -7.32
C LEU A 78 -0.28 13.21 -6.82
N ARG A 79 -1.58 13.35 -6.52
CA ARG A 79 -2.43 12.24 -6.09
C ARG A 79 -2.52 11.20 -7.18
N ILE A 80 -2.29 9.96 -6.80
CA ILE A 80 -2.53 8.81 -7.67
C ILE A 80 -4.02 8.80 -7.99
N ARG A 81 -4.36 9.02 -9.26
CA ARG A 81 -5.73 8.80 -9.72
C ARG A 81 -5.97 7.31 -9.64
N LYS A 82 -6.85 6.88 -8.72
CA LYS A 82 -7.40 5.52 -8.78
C LYS A 82 -8.10 5.40 -10.13
N GLY A 83 -7.43 4.77 -11.09
CA GLY A 83 -8.06 4.37 -12.34
C GLY A 83 -9.33 3.61 -11.97
N LYS A 84 -10.46 3.92 -12.64
CA LYS A 84 -11.68 3.13 -12.52
C LYS A 84 -11.25 1.67 -12.61
N ALA A 85 -11.45 0.92 -11.53
CA ALA A 85 -11.22 -0.51 -11.53
C ALA A 85 -11.98 -1.08 -12.73
N CYS A 86 -11.26 -1.60 -13.73
CA CYS A 86 -11.82 -2.51 -14.71
C CYS A 86 -12.14 -3.83 -13.99
N CYS A 87 -13.09 -3.77 -13.08
CA CYS A 87 -13.76 -4.92 -12.50
C CYS A 87 -15.22 -4.82 -12.94
N ALA A 88 -15.46 -5.18 -14.20
CA ALA A 88 -16.73 -5.81 -14.49
C ALA A 88 -16.71 -7.15 -13.74
N GLU A 89 -17.55 -7.21 -12.72
CA GLU A 89 -18.09 -8.36 -12.00
C GLU A 89 -17.61 -9.75 -12.43
N LYS A 90 -17.17 -10.52 -11.42
CA LYS A 90 -16.88 -11.95 -11.44
C LYS A 90 -15.68 -12.38 -12.28
N MET A 91 -14.52 -12.47 -11.61
CA MET A 91 -13.64 -13.61 -11.89
C MET A 91 -12.86 -13.97 -10.63
N GLY A 92 -13.30 -15.05 -9.98
CA GLY A 92 -12.43 -15.79 -9.07
C GLY A 92 -11.31 -16.48 -9.85
N MET A 93 -10.25 -16.82 -9.12
CA MET A 93 -9.14 -17.70 -9.50
C MET A 93 -8.09 -17.11 -10.46
N GLY A 94 -6.93 -16.79 -9.86
CA GLY A 94 -5.61 -17.08 -10.41
C GLY A 94 -5.36 -16.73 -11.87
N GLY A 95 -5.04 -15.47 -12.14
CA GLY A 95 -4.46 -15.06 -13.41
C GLY A 95 -3.35 -14.05 -13.15
N GLY A 96 -2.12 -14.55 -13.03
CA GLY A 96 -0.94 -13.69 -13.04
C GLY A 96 -0.82 -13.01 -14.39
N MET A 97 -1.25 -11.75 -14.46
CA MET A 97 -0.85 -10.83 -15.50
C MET A 97 -0.42 -9.55 -14.79
N GLY A 98 0.89 -9.32 -14.82
CA GLY A 98 1.50 -8.11 -14.32
C GLY A 98 1.07 -6.88 -15.13
N CYS A 99 1.24 -5.71 -14.53
CA CYS A 99 0.78 -4.46 -15.12
C CYS A 99 1.91 -3.85 -15.98
N MET A 100 1.69 -3.80 -17.29
CA MET A 100 2.04 -2.67 -18.14
C MET A 100 0.74 -1.95 -18.52
#